data_AF-H2MMQ6-F1
#
_entry.id   AF-H2MMQ6-F1
#
_cell.length_a   1.000
_cell.length_b   1.000
_cell.length_c   1.000
_cell.angle_alpha   90.00
_cell.angle_beta   90.00
_cell.angle_gamma   90.00
#
_symmetry.space_group_name_H-M   'P 1'
#
loop_
_entity.id
_entity.type
_entity.pdbx_description
1 polymer ?
#
loop_
_entity_poly.entity_id
_entity_poly.type
_entity_poly.pdbx_seq_one_letter_code
_entity_poly.pdbx_strand_id
1 'polypeptide(L)'
;MQTFLKGRRVGYWLSEKKMKKLNFQAFADLCRKRGIDVVQLDLSQPLEDQGPLDVIIHKLTDLILEADQNDSQAVMLVQRVQDYIDAHPETVVLDPLPAIRTLLDRCKSYQLVHRIESRMQDERICSPPFMVLNTECSPDVLEDIKKQGLTFPFSECLHLTSMAIIFSEEDLKNVSPPCVIQSFINHNAVLYKVFVVGDSYTVVERPSLKNFPAGPSDRKAIFFNSHNVSKPESSSDLTSVTNVEGVSQPPCDDVIRELSRSLQQELGVSLFGIDVIINNQTGQHAIIDINAFPGYEGVPEFFNDLLNHISSVLQSHSPDFVPASEQSKGLPVSTTVPSSTPPALGCCSSMRGKDMQRLGCNSAVSPNFQQHCVSTIATKASSQ
;
A
#
# COMPACT_ATOMS: atom_id res chain seq x y z
N MET A 1 3.86 22.78 -20.82
CA MET A 1 3.22 22.28 -19.58
C MET A 1 3.08 23.35 -18.50
N GLN A 2 4.07 24.15 -18.10
CA GLN A 2 3.98 24.96 -16.85
C GLN A 2 2.93 26.10 -16.78
N THR A 3 2.18 26.41 -17.83
CA THR A 3 1.24 27.55 -17.86
C THR A 3 -0.15 27.27 -17.26
N PHE A 4 -0.58 26.00 -17.14
CA PHE A 4 -1.93 25.64 -16.65
C PHE A 4 -2.05 25.59 -15.12
N LEU A 5 -0.92 25.61 -14.41
CA LEU A 5 -0.88 25.52 -12.95
C LEU A 5 -1.28 26.83 -12.25
N LYS A 6 -1.24 27.94 -12.98
CA LYS A 6 -1.48 29.26 -12.43
C LYS A 6 -2.95 29.44 -12.06
N GLY A 7 -3.21 29.73 -10.78
CA GLY A 7 -4.56 29.93 -10.25
C GLY A 7 -5.22 28.66 -9.73
N ARG A 8 -4.53 27.51 -9.77
CA ARG A 8 -4.98 26.28 -9.12
C ARG A 8 -4.76 26.37 -7.60
N ARG A 9 -5.65 25.80 -6.80
CA ARG A 9 -5.61 25.81 -5.34
C ARG A 9 -5.54 24.39 -4.78
N VAL A 10 -4.52 24.14 -3.97
CA VAL A 10 -4.26 22.86 -3.31
C VAL A 10 -4.49 23.03 -1.80
N GLY A 11 -5.51 22.35 -1.29
CA GLY A 11 -5.71 22.17 0.15
C GLY A 11 -4.83 21.04 0.66
N TYR A 12 -4.28 21.17 1.87
CA TYR A 12 -3.61 20.03 2.51
C TYR A 12 -3.98 19.85 3.98
N TRP A 13 -4.10 18.60 4.41
CA TRP A 13 -4.25 18.23 5.81
C TRP A 13 -3.20 17.19 6.23
N LEU A 14 -2.28 17.61 7.08
CA LEU A 14 -1.24 16.76 7.65
C LEU A 14 -1.12 17.06 9.14
N SER A 15 -0.86 16.04 9.96
CA SER A 15 -0.51 16.27 11.36
C SER A 15 0.75 17.14 11.47
N GLU A 16 0.85 17.96 12.53
CA GLU A 16 2.03 18.81 12.74
C GLU A 16 3.34 18.01 12.71
N LYS A 17 3.32 16.80 13.28
CA LYS A 17 4.45 15.87 13.28
C LYS A 17 4.88 15.51 11.86
N LYS A 18 3.93 15.19 10.96
CA LYS A 18 4.25 14.87 9.56
C LYS A 18 4.70 16.10 8.79
N MET A 19 4.08 17.25 9.01
CA MET A 19 4.43 18.50 8.37
C MET A 19 5.87 18.92 8.70
N LYS A 20 6.26 18.86 9.97
CA LYS A 20 7.64 19.11 10.43
C LYS A 20 8.62 18.09 9.84
N LYS A 21 8.27 16.81 9.86
CA LYS A 21 9.13 15.73 9.36
C LYS A 21 9.41 15.83 7.86
N LEU A 22 8.40 16.17 7.06
CA LEU A 22 8.56 16.35 5.62
C LEU A 22 9.14 17.72 5.27
N ASN A 23 9.16 18.69 6.18
CA ASN A 23 9.38 20.11 5.87
C ASN A 23 8.41 20.63 4.80
N PHE A 24 7.10 20.34 4.98
CA PHE A 24 6.08 20.58 3.94
C PHE A 24 5.91 22.06 3.56
N GLN A 25 6.37 23.00 4.40
CA GLN A 25 6.38 24.42 4.06
C GLN A 25 7.24 24.70 2.81
N ALA A 26 8.37 24.01 2.65
CA ALA A 26 9.22 24.16 1.47
C ALA A 26 8.51 23.70 0.19
N PHE A 27 7.64 22.69 0.29
CA PHE A 27 6.78 22.26 -0.81
C PHE A 27 5.71 23.32 -1.13
N ALA A 28 5.05 23.89 -0.12
CA ALA A 28 4.10 24.97 -0.33
C ALA A 28 4.74 26.17 -1.05
N ASP A 29 5.98 26.53 -0.69
CA ASP A 29 6.74 27.59 -1.36
C ASP A 29 7.12 27.22 -2.80
N LEU A 30 7.46 25.95 -3.06
CA LEU A 30 7.70 25.43 -4.41
C LEU A 30 6.46 25.57 -5.28
N CYS A 31 5.29 25.19 -4.78
CA CYS A 31 4.01 25.33 -5.47
C CYS A 31 3.66 26.79 -5.77
N ARG A 32 3.85 27.70 -4.80
CA ARG A 32 3.61 29.15 -4.99
C ARG A 32 4.49 29.73 -6.10
N LYS A 33 5.75 29.31 -6.21
CA LYS A 33 6.65 29.71 -7.31
C LYS A 33 6.14 29.23 -8.69
N ARG A 34 5.30 28.20 -8.73
CA ARG A 34 4.62 27.71 -9.94
C ARG A 34 3.23 28.31 -10.15
N GLY A 35 2.81 29.26 -9.30
CA GLY A 35 1.51 29.91 -9.39
C GLY A 35 0.35 29.09 -8.83
N ILE A 36 0.63 28.04 -8.07
CA ILE A 36 -0.36 27.23 -7.35
C ILE A 36 -0.54 27.83 -5.96
N ASP A 37 -1.78 28.16 -5.59
CA ASP A 37 -2.11 28.52 -4.22
C ASP A 37 -2.15 27.26 -3.34
N VAL A 38 -1.57 27.34 -2.14
CA VAL A 38 -1.49 26.20 -1.23
C VAL A 38 -1.94 26.63 0.16
N VAL A 39 -2.99 25.98 0.66
CA VAL A 39 -3.65 26.31 1.93
C VAL A 39 -3.67 25.09 2.85
N GLN A 40 -3.29 25.29 4.11
CA GLN A 40 -3.49 24.28 5.14
C GLN A 40 -4.96 24.26 5.52
N LEU A 41 -5.59 23.10 5.45
CA LEU A 41 -6.99 22.93 5.80
C LEU A 41 -7.16 22.84 7.32
N ASP A 42 -8.11 23.60 7.84
CA ASP A 42 -8.61 23.47 9.21
C ASP A 42 -9.93 22.71 9.18
N LEU A 43 -9.88 21.42 9.53
CA LEU A 43 -11.08 20.57 9.55
C LEU A 43 -12.06 20.97 10.66
N SER A 44 -11.66 21.83 11.62
CA SER A 44 -12.58 22.36 12.64
C SER A 44 -13.55 23.40 12.07
N GLN A 45 -13.23 24.00 10.92
CA GLN A 45 -14.08 24.93 10.18
C GLN A 45 -14.76 24.23 8.98
N PRO A 46 -15.82 24.81 8.40
CA PRO A 46 -16.39 24.33 7.13
C PRO A 46 -15.34 24.34 6.02
N LEU A 47 -15.30 23.30 5.20
CA LEU A 47 -14.38 23.23 4.05
C LEU A 47 -14.83 24.13 2.89
N GLU A 48 -16.13 24.40 2.77
CA GLU A 48 -16.71 25.37 1.83
C GLU A 48 -16.05 26.75 1.91
N ASP A 49 -15.81 27.23 3.13
CA ASP A 49 -15.21 28.55 3.39
C ASP A 49 -13.71 28.59 3.07
N GLN A 50 -13.09 27.43 2.85
CA GLN A 50 -11.66 27.28 2.59
C GLN A 50 -11.36 27.01 1.10
N GLY A 51 -12.39 26.71 0.31
CA GLY A 51 -12.31 26.46 -1.12
C GLY A 51 -12.48 27.70 -2.01
N PRO A 52 -12.78 27.52 -3.31
CA PRO A 52 -12.80 26.23 -4.01
C PRO A 52 -11.41 25.59 -4.09
N LEU A 53 -11.33 24.26 -4.02
CA LEU A 53 -10.09 23.49 -4.07
C LEU A 53 -10.03 22.68 -5.37
N ASP A 54 -8.90 22.66 -6.05
CA ASP A 54 -8.70 21.76 -7.19
C ASP A 54 -8.14 20.40 -6.73
N VAL A 55 -7.32 20.40 -5.67
CA VAL A 55 -6.70 19.19 -5.10
C VAL A 55 -6.70 19.26 -3.58
N ILE A 56 -6.95 18.12 -2.92
CA ILE A 56 -6.71 17.90 -1.50
C ILE A 56 -5.60 16.88 -1.32
N ILE A 57 -4.52 17.26 -0.65
CA ILE A 57 -3.45 16.33 -0.22
C ILE A 57 -3.65 16.04 1.25
N HIS A 58 -3.77 14.77 1.64
CA HIS A 58 -3.98 14.49 3.05
C HIS A 58 -3.31 13.22 3.56
N LYS A 59 -3.08 13.18 4.87
CA LYS A 59 -2.83 11.93 5.59
C LYS A 59 -3.75 11.86 6.80
N LEU A 60 -4.99 11.43 6.55
CA LEU A 60 -6.06 11.29 7.56
C LEU A 60 -6.03 9.94 8.27
N THR A 61 -4.97 9.13 8.08
CA THR A 61 -4.90 7.75 8.60
C THR A 61 -5.26 7.64 10.08
N ASP A 62 -4.66 8.50 10.90
CA ASP A 62 -4.82 8.42 12.36
C ASP A 62 -6.24 8.87 12.76
N LEU A 63 -6.75 9.93 12.11
CA LEU A 63 -8.11 10.42 12.34
C LEU A 63 -9.17 9.41 11.90
N ILE A 64 -8.94 8.69 10.80
CA ILE A 64 -9.83 7.61 10.36
C ILE A 64 -9.82 6.45 11.37
N LEU A 65 -8.65 6.08 11.89
CA LEU A 65 -8.55 5.05 12.93
C LEU A 65 -9.27 5.47 14.22
N GLU A 66 -9.13 6.73 14.64
CA GLU A 66 -9.86 7.28 15.79
C GLU A 66 -11.38 7.27 15.56
N ALA A 67 -11.83 7.64 14.35
CA ALA A 67 -13.23 7.57 13.97
C ALA A 67 -13.78 6.13 14.00
N ASP A 68 -13.00 5.16 13.53
CA ASP A 68 -13.37 3.74 13.55
C ASP A 68 -13.44 3.17 14.98
N GLN A 69 -12.77 3.82 15.94
CA GLN A 69 -12.90 3.55 17.39
C GLN A 69 -14.12 4.25 18.04
N ASN A 70 -14.96 4.90 17.24
CA ASN A 70 -16.10 5.71 17.69
C ASN A 70 -15.71 6.96 18.51
N ASP A 71 -14.53 7.55 18.26
CA ASP A 71 -14.26 8.88 18.79
C ASP A 71 -15.19 9.90 18.10
N SER A 72 -16.09 10.50 18.87
CA SER A 72 -17.14 11.39 18.34
C SER A 72 -16.60 12.57 17.55
N GLN A 73 -15.44 13.11 17.95
CA GLN A 73 -14.84 14.25 17.27
C GLN A 73 -14.24 13.80 15.94
N ALA A 74 -13.48 12.70 15.94
CA ALA A 74 -12.90 12.15 14.74
C ALA A 74 -13.96 11.71 13.72
N VAL A 75 -15.04 11.06 14.17
CA VAL A 75 -16.19 10.68 13.33
C VAL A 75 -16.76 11.92 12.62
N MET A 76 -17.01 13.00 13.37
CA MET A 76 -17.55 14.24 12.82
C MET A 76 -16.59 14.90 11.81
N LEU A 77 -15.28 14.92 12.10
CA LEU A 77 -14.29 15.51 11.21
C LEU A 77 -14.11 14.69 9.92
N VAL A 78 -14.07 13.35 10.01
CA VAL A 78 -14.01 12.47 8.84
C VAL A 78 -15.27 12.58 8.00
N GLN A 79 -16.45 12.65 8.63
CA GLN A 79 -17.72 12.85 7.92
C GLN A 79 -17.74 14.17 7.17
N ARG A 80 -17.28 15.27 7.78
CA ARG A 80 -17.19 16.58 7.12
C ARG A 80 -16.31 16.55 5.88
N VAL A 81 -15.18 15.84 5.93
CA VAL A 81 -14.31 15.65 4.77
C VAL A 81 -15.04 14.85 3.68
N GLN A 82 -15.73 13.77 4.05
CA GLN A 82 -16.52 12.97 3.12
C GLN A 82 -17.63 13.79 2.45
N ASP A 83 -18.40 14.57 3.22
CA ASP A 83 -19.48 15.42 2.72
C ASP A 83 -18.97 16.44 1.69
N TYR A 84 -17.80 17.05 1.95
CA TYR A 84 -17.17 17.97 0.99
C TYR A 84 -16.73 17.26 -0.28
N ILE A 85 -16.10 16.08 -0.17
CA ILE A 85 -15.66 15.29 -1.33
C ILE A 85 -16.87 14.88 -2.19
N ASP A 86 -17.97 14.48 -1.56
CA ASP A 86 -19.20 14.07 -2.25
C ASP A 86 -19.89 15.26 -2.95
N ALA A 87 -19.82 16.45 -2.35
CA ALA A 87 -20.36 17.68 -2.93
C ALA A 87 -19.49 18.26 -4.07
N HIS A 88 -18.18 17.96 -4.08
CA HIS A 88 -17.19 18.51 -5.02
C HIS A 88 -16.45 17.44 -5.80
N PRO A 89 -17.11 16.70 -6.72
CA PRO A 89 -16.48 15.66 -7.52
C PRO A 89 -15.37 16.17 -8.46
N GLU A 90 -15.31 17.48 -8.71
CA GLU A 90 -14.22 18.16 -9.41
C GLU A 90 -12.91 18.27 -8.60
N THR A 91 -12.98 18.13 -7.27
CA THR A 91 -11.80 18.19 -6.39
C THR A 91 -11.09 16.85 -6.39
N VAL A 92 -9.80 16.85 -6.78
CA VAL A 92 -8.98 15.65 -6.75
C VAL A 92 -8.51 15.35 -5.32
N VAL A 93 -8.74 14.15 -4.81
CA VAL A 93 -8.30 13.76 -3.46
C VAL A 93 -7.11 12.82 -3.53
N LEU A 94 -5.98 13.25 -2.98
CA LEU A 94 -4.73 12.48 -2.87
C LEU A 94 -4.56 12.00 -1.42
N ASP A 95 -5.01 10.80 -1.06
CA ASP A 95 -5.62 9.74 -1.90
C ASP A 95 -7.04 9.39 -1.43
N PRO A 96 -7.92 8.78 -2.26
CA PRO A 96 -9.32 8.53 -1.89
C PRO A 96 -9.50 7.82 -0.54
N LEU A 97 -10.43 8.27 0.30
CA LEU A 97 -10.65 7.70 1.63
C LEU A 97 -10.91 6.18 1.65
N PRO A 98 -11.65 5.58 0.69
CA PRO A 98 -11.80 4.12 0.62
C PRO A 98 -10.48 3.37 0.43
N ALA A 99 -9.55 3.96 -0.33
CA ALA A 99 -8.21 3.43 -0.54
C ALA A 99 -7.40 3.45 0.76
N ILE A 100 -7.45 4.59 1.47
CA ILE A 100 -6.80 4.73 2.78
C ILE A 100 -7.34 3.70 3.78
N ARG A 101 -8.66 3.50 3.85
CA ARG A 101 -9.29 2.50 4.72
C ARG A 101 -8.86 1.06 4.39
N THR A 102 -8.57 0.77 3.12
CA THR A 102 -8.04 -0.53 2.71
C THR A 102 -6.62 -0.72 3.22
N LEU A 103 -5.77 0.31 3.12
CA LEU A 103 -4.38 0.28 3.57
C LEU A 103 -4.21 0.32 5.10
N LEU A 104 -5.24 0.74 5.84
CA LEU A 104 -5.26 0.69 7.31
C LEU A 104 -5.52 -0.73 7.86
N ASP A 105 -6.03 -1.63 7.02
CA ASP A 105 -6.36 -3.01 7.39
C ASP A 105 -5.37 -3.96 6.70
N ARG A 106 -4.49 -4.59 7.49
CA ARG A 106 -3.48 -5.51 6.95
C ARG A 106 -4.08 -6.74 6.28
N CYS A 107 -5.20 -7.25 6.79
CA CYS A 107 -5.87 -8.38 6.16
C CYS A 107 -6.33 -7.97 4.76
N LYS A 108 -7.00 -6.83 4.63
CA LYS A 108 -7.44 -6.32 3.31
C LYS A 108 -6.26 -6.00 2.40
N SER A 109 -5.19 -5.44 2.95
CA SER A 109 -3.97 -5.10 2.20
C SER A 109 -3.27 -6.35 1.66
N TYR A 110 -3.13 -7.41 2.47
CA TYR A 110 -2.52 -8.66 2.03
C TYR A 110 -3.42 -9.45 1.08
N GLN A 111 -4.74 -9.42 1.30
CA GLN A 111 -5.71 -9.95 0.33
C GLN A 111 -5.60 -9.25 -1.03
N LEU A 112 -5.44 -7.92 -1.03
CA LEU A 112 -5.21 -7.15 -2.25
C LEU A 112 -3.91 -7.57 -2.94
N VAL A 113 -2.80 -7.67 -2.19
CA VAL A 113 -1.51 -8.13 -2.74
C VAL A 113 -1.65 -9.49 -3.40
N HIS A 114 -2.32 -10.44 -2.73
CA HIS A 114 -2.53 -11.77 -3.28
C HIS A 114 -3.39 -11.77 -4.55
N ARG A 115 -4.42 -10.91 -4.64
CA ARG A 115 -5.20 -10.74 -5.86
C ARG A 115 -4.36 -10.15 -7.00
N ILE A 116 -3.51 -9.18 -6.70
CA ILE A 116 -2.62 -8.56 -7.68
C ILE A 116 -1.62 -9.59 -8.21
N GLU A 117 -0.93 -10.31 -7.31
CA GLU A 117 -0.03 -11.41 -7.66
C GLU A 117 -0.72 -12.43 -8.58
N SER A 118 -1.91 -12.91 -8.19
CA SER A 118 -2.69 -13.89 -8.95
C SER A 118 -3.06 -13.40 -10.35
N ARG A 119 -3.33 -12.10 -10.49
CA ARG A 119 -3.66 -11.48 -11.79
C ARG A 119 -2.43 -11.26 -12.66
N MET A 120 -1.32 -10.83 -12.06
CA MET A 120 -0.08 -10.56 -12.79
C MET A 120 0.53 -11.85 -13.36
N GLN A 121 0.36 -12.99 -12.66
CA GLN A 121 0.94 -14.27 -13.05
C GLN A 121 2.46 -14.20 -13.30
N ASP A 122 3.13 -13.27 -12.61
CA ASP A 122 4.58 -13.09 -12.68
C ASP A 122 5.25 -13.98 -11.63
N GLU A 123 5.98 -14.99 -12.09
CA GLU A 123 6.69 -15.94 -11.22
C GLU A 123 7.75 -15.28 -10.33
N ARG A 124 8.14 -14.03 -10.62
CA ARG A 124 9.10 -13.25 -9.82
C ARG A 124 8.48 -12.62 -8.58
N ILE A 125 7.17 -12.68 -8.40
CA ILE A 125 6.45 -12.09 -7.26
C ILE A 125 5.93 -13.22 -6.38
N CYS A 126 5.93 -13.01 -5.06
CA CYS A 126 5.20 -13.89 -4.16
C CYS A 126 4.45 -13.11 -3.07
N SER A 127 3.24 -13.56 -2.72
CA SER A 127 2.55 -13.11 -1.50
C SER A 127 2.83 -14.13 -0.40
N PRO A 128 3.50 -13.74 0.70
CA PRO A 128 3.73 -14.67 1.80
C PRO A 128 2.39 -15.17 2.37
N PRO A 129 2.22 -16.50 2.57
CA PRO A 129 1.00 -17.03 3.16
C PRO A 129 0.70 -16.37 4.51
N PHE A 130 -0.52 -15.87 4.67
CA PHE A 130 -0.97 -15.18 5.87
C PHE A 130 -2.36 -15.67 6.28
N MET A 131 -2.68 -15.51 7.56
CA MET A 131 -3.98 -15.86 8.11
C MET A 131 -4.36 -14.87 9.21
N VAL A 132 -5.66 -14.60 9.33
CA VAL A 132 -6.22 -13.84 10.45
C VAL A 132 -6.59 -14.80 11.57
N LEU A 133 -6.02 -14.59 12.75
CA LEU A 133 -6.44 -15.25 13.98
C LEU A 133 -7.53 -14.39 14.63
N ASN A 134 -8.73 -14.94 14.76
CA ASN A 134 -9.85 -14.28 15.45
C ASN A 134 -10.08 -14.83 16.86
N THR A 135 -9.54 -16.01 17.15
CA THR A 135 -9.69 -16.74 18.41
C THR A 135 -8.34 -17.29 18.83
N GLU A 136 -8.22 -17.65 20.11
CA GLU A 136 -6.99 -18.23 20.65
C GLU A 136 -6.60 -19.50 19.88
N CYS A 137 -5.30 -19.82 19.89
CA CYS A 137 -4.77 -20.95 19.15
C CYS A 137 -5.31 -22.28 19.70
N SER A 138 -6.12 -22.97 18.89
CA SER A 138 -6.68 -24.29 19.17
C SER A 138 -6.09 -25.34 18.22
N PRO A 139 -6.29 -26.65 18.47
CA PRO A 139 -5.91 -27.69 17.51
C PRO A 139 -6.50 -27.50 16.10
N ASP A 140 -7.75 -27.02 16.02
CA ASP A 140 -8.42 -26.73 14.74
C ASP A 140 -7.73 -25.57 14.00
N VAL A 141 -7.35 -24.51 14.72
CA VAL A 141 -6.59 -23.39 14.17
C VAL A 141 -5.23 -23.86 13.64
N LEU A 142 -4.54 -24.76 14.35
CA LEU A 142 -3.26 -25.33 13.90
C LEU A 142 -3.42 -26.19 12.64
N GLU A 143 -4.52 -26.94 12.50
CA GLU A 143 -4.83 -27.63 11.26
C GLU A 143 -5.09 -26.65 10.11
N ASP A 144 -5.81 -25.56 10.36
CA ASP A 144 -6.11 -24.56 9.34
C ASP A 144 -4.85 -23.82 8.87
N ILE A 145 -3.93 -23.51 9.79
CA ILE A 145 -2.58 -22.99 9.46
C ILE A 145 -1.87 -23.94 8.49
N LYS A 146 -1.87 -25.24 8.78
CA LYS A 146 -1.24 -26.27 7.92
C LYS A 146 -1.95 -26.37 6.56
N LYS A 147 -3.29 -26.33 6.53
CA LYS A 147 -4.09 -26.37 5.29
C LYS A 147 -3.86 -25.14 4.41
N GLN A 148 -3.60 -23.98 5.00
CA GLN A 148 -3.31 -22.73 4.28
C GLN A 148 -1.83 -22.59 3.89
N GLY A 149 -0.98 -23.57 4.22
CA GLY A 149 0.43 -23.57 3.82
C GLY A 149 1.31 -22.60 4.60
N LEU A 150 0.84 -22.12 5.76
CA LEU A 150 1.66 -21.28 6.64
C LEU A 150 2.75 -22.13 7.30
N THR A 151 4.00 -21.61 7.33
CA THR A 151 5.14 -22.30 7.95
C THR A 151 5.91 -21.40 8.93
N PHE A 152 6.42 -22.01 10.00
CA PHE A 152 7.26 -21.30 10.97
C PHE A 152 8.63 -20.92 10.37
N PRO A 153 9.23 -19.79 10.81
CA PRO A 153 8.67 -18.85 11.78
C PRO A 153 7.56 -17.96 11.20
N PHE A 154 6.68 -17.44 12.07
CA PHE A 154 5.68 -16.45 11.68
C PHE A 154 6.11 -15.05 12.09
N SER A 155 5.90 -14.08 11.22
CA SER A 155 5.82 -12.66 11.60
C SER A 155 4.38 -12.35 11.97
N GLU A 156 4.20 -11.77 13.15
CA GLU A 156 2.91 -11.40 13.69
C GLU A 156 2.88 -9.90 13.99
N CYS A 157 1.76 -9.24 13.68
CA CYS A 157 1.51 -7.90 14.20
C CYS A 157 0.58 -7.93 15.42
N LEU A 158 1.11 -7.52 16.56
CA LEU A 158 0.39 -7.43 17.83
C LEU A 158 -0.39 -6.12 17.94
N HIS A 159 0.24 -4.98 17.62
CA HIS A 159 -0.40 -3.66 17.69
C HIS A 159 0.38 -2.59 16.93
N LEU A 160 -0.21 -1.97 15.90
CA LEU A 160 0.37 -0.90 15.06
C LEU A 160 1.80 -1.22 14.56
N THR A 161 2.80 -0.99 15.41
CA THR A 161 4.24 -1.11 15.18
C THR A 161 4.90 -2.21 16.03
N SER A 162 4.21 -2.76 17.03
CA SER A 162 4.66 -3.89 17.83
C SER A 162 4.43 -5.19 17.06
N MET A 163 5.51 -5.92 16.85
CA MET A 163 5.56 -7.15 16.07
C MET A 163 6.18 -8.27 16.90
N ALA A 164 5.90 -9.51 16.52
CA ALA A 164 6.57 -10.68 17.07
C ALA A 164 7.04 -11.62 15.97
N ILE A 165 8.12 -12.36 16.24
CA ILE A 165 8.53 -13.53 15.46
C ILE A 165 8.25 -14.76 16.31
N ILE A 166 7.34 -15.60 15.84
CA ILE A 166 6.87 -16.81 16.52
C ILE A 166 7.57 -18.02 15.90
N PHE A 167 8.24 -18.83 16.71
CA PHE A 167 9.03 -19.97 16.23
C PHE A 167 8.39 -21.33 16.49
N SER A 168 7.33 -21.41 17.29
CA SER A 168 6.77 -22.68 17.75
C SER A 168 5.24 -22.61 17.92
N GLU A 169 4.58 -23.77 17.92
CA GLU A 169 3.16 -23.88 18.25
C GLU A 169 2.87 -23.47 19.71
N GLU A 170 3.85 -23.58 20.61
CA GLU A 170 3.73 -23.15 22.00
C GLU A 170 3.70 -21.63 22.12
N ASP A 171 4.61 -20.94 21.44
CA ASP A 171 4.64 -19.48 21.40
C ASP A 171 3.38 -18.92 20.73
N LEU A 172 2.85 -19.61 19.73
CA LEU A 172 1.61 -19.22 19.04
C LEU A 172 0.40 -19.22 19.98
N LYS A 173 0.40 -20.02 21.05
CA LYS A 173 -0.69 -20.00 22.06
C LYS A 173 -0.66 -18.76 22.95
N ASN A 174 0.48 -18.06 23.02
CA ASN A 174 0.63 -16.84 23.81
C ASN A 174 0.26 -15.57 23.01
N VAL A 175 -0.09 -15.74 21.74
CA VAL A 175 -0.58 -14.68 20.87
C VAL A 175 -1.98 -14.27 21.29
N SER A 176 -2.24 -12.95 21.29
CA SER A 176 -3.54 -12.37 21.64
C SER A 176 -4.30 -11.94 20.37
N PRO A 177 -5.34 -12.68 19.97
CA PRO A 177 -6.21 -12.30 18.86
C PRO A 177 -7.08 -11.06 19.20
N PRO A 178 -7.60 -10.33 18.19
CA PRO A 178 -7.40 -10.59 16.77
C PRO A 178 -6.05 -10.11 16.27
N CYS A 179 -5.38 -10.92 15.45
CA CYS A 179 -4.10 -10.56 14.85
C CYS A 179 -3.91 -11.20 13.47
N VAL A 180 -2.89 -10.74 12.75
CA VAL A 180 -2.48 -11.33 11.47
C VAL A 180 -1.15 -12.03 11.67
N ILE A 181 -1.10 -13.32 11.33
CA ILE A 181 0.14 -14.08 11.22
C ILE A 181 0.50 -14.24 9.74
N GLN A 182 1.78 -14.14 9.43
CA GLN A 182 2.33 -14.30 8.08
C GLN A 182 3.60 -15.15 8.15
N SER A 183 3.80 -16.04 7.18
CA SER A 183 5.03 -16.82 7.10
C SER A 183 6.24 -15.90 6.92
N PHE A 184 7.25 -16.06 7.76
CA PHE A 184 8.48 -15.28 7.68
C PHE A 184 9.31 -15.75 6.48
N ILE A 185 9.81 -14.81 5.70
CA ILE A 185 10.68 -15.07 4.55
C ILE A 185 12.08 -14.60 4.90
N ASN A 186 13.07 -15.47 4.81
CA ASN A 186 14.48 -15.07 4.90
C ASN A 186 14.86 -14.20 3.70
N HIS A 187 15.46 -13.04 3.97
CA HIS A 187 15.73 -12.01 2.96
C HIS A 187 17.03 -11.24 3.22
N ASN A 188 17.97 -11.90 3.93
CA ASN A 188 19.32 -11.39 4.18
C ASN A 188 19.37 -10.02 4.89
N ALA A 189 18.39 -9.72 5.74
CA ALA A 189 18.30 -8.50 6.54
C ALA A 189 18.22 -7.19 5.73
N VAL A 190 17.77 -7.25 4.47
CA VAL A 190 17.60 -6.07 3.62
C VAL A 190 16.13 -5.85 3.25
N LEU A 191 15.61 -4.67 3.58
CA LEU A 191 14.29 -4.22 3.16
C LEU A 191 14.43 -3.17 2.06
N TYR A 192 13.68 -3.33 0.98
CA TYR A 192 13.58 -2.35 -0.10
C TYR A 192 12.27 -1.58 0.04
N LYS A 193 12.34 -0.34 0.52
CA LYS A 193 11.20 0.57 0.57
C LYS A 193 11.02 1.22 -0.78
N VAL A 194 9.99 0.82 -1.50
CA VAL A 194 9.57 1.47 -2.75
C VAL A 194 8.65 2.62 -2.36
N PHE A 195 9.12 3.85 -2.51
CA PHE A 195 8.31 5.04 -2.29
C PHE A 195 7.71 5.52 -3.60
N VAL A 196 6.40 5.43 -3.73
CA VAL A 196 5.64 5.80 -4.94
C VAL A 196 5.04 7.19 -4.77
N VAL A 197 5.18 8.01 -5.81
CA VAL A 197 4.61 9.36 -5.95
C VAL A 197 4.07 9.51 -7.36
N GLY A 198 2.79 9.21 -7.54
CA GLY A 198 2.18 9.18 -8.88
C GLY A 198 2.88 8.18 -9.78
N ASP A 199 3.29 8.62 -10.97
CA ASP A 199 3.98 7.77 -11.95
C ASP A 199 5.47 7.51 -11.64
N SER A 200 6.01 8.15 -10.59
CA SER A 200 7.41 8.01 -10.18
C SER A 200 7.54 7.16 -8.93
N TYR A 201 8.67 6.46 -8.78
CA TYR A 201 9.04 5.82 -7.53
C TYR A 201 10.54 5.90 -7.28
N THR A 202 10.92 5.76 -6.01
CA THR A 202 12.31 5.62 -5.57
C THR A 202 12.43 4.43 -4.65
N VAL A 203 13.42 3.57 -4.88
CA VAL A 203 13.74 2.44 -3.99
C VAL A 203 14.80 2.88 -2.99
N VAL A 204 14.51 2.73 -1.71
CA VAL A 204 15.43 3.03 -0.62
C VAL A 204 15.69 1.76 0.18
N GLU A 205 16.95 1.36 0.27
CA GLU A 205 17.37 0.23 1.09
C GLU A 205 17.31 0.60 2.59
N ARG A 206 16.86 -0.35 3.41
CA ARG A 206 16.76 -0.24 4.87
C ARG A 206 17.25 -1.50 5.55
N PRO A 207 17.78 -1.38 6.78
CA PRO A 207 17.96 -2.54 7.64
C PRO A 207 16.64 -3.30 7.84
N SER A 208 16.73 -4.62 7.94
CA SER A 208 15.59 -5.51 8.15
C SER A 208 15.98 -6.69 9.06
N LEU A 209 15.01 -7.54 9.36
CA LEU A 209 15.22 -8.72 10.19
C LEU A 209 16.18 -9.70 9.52
N LYS A 210 17.17 -10.18 10.28
CA LYS A 210 18.09 -11.23 9.86
C LYS A 210 17.37 -12.55 9.57
N ASN A 211 18.11 -13.46 8.95
CA ASN A 211 17.61 -14.80 8.67
C ASN A 211 17.41 -15.62 9.95
N PHE A 212 16.42 -16.49 9.92
CA PHE A 212 16.15 -17.48 10.94
C PHE A 212 16.11 -18.90 10.34
N PRO A 213 16.43 -19.95 11.12
CA PRO A 213 16.23 -21.33 10.69
C PRO A 213 14.77 -21.56 10.26
N ALA A 214 14.58 -22.26 9.14
CA ALA A 214 13.25 -22.62 8.66
C ALA A 214 12.62 -23.71 9.53
N GLY A 215 11.29 -23.68 9.66
CA GLY A 215 10.53 -24.62 10.46
C GLY A 215 10.45 -24.25 11.94
N PRO A 216 9.73 -25.08 12.73
CA PRO A 216 9.58 -24.82 14.15
C PRO A 216 10.91 -24.97 14.88
N SER A 217 11.13 -24.18 15.92
CA SER A 217 12.31 -24.28 16.78
C SER A 217 11.97 -23.93 18.22
N ASP A 218 12.73 -24.50 19.17
CA ASP A 218 12.58 -24.25 20.62
C ASP A 218 13.06 -22.85 21.06
N ARG A 219 13.28 -21.94 20.10
CA ARG A 219 13.61 -20.54 20.38
C ARG A 219 12.36 -19.83 20.88
N LYS A 220 12.53 -19.00 21.91
CA LYS A 220 11.45 -18.13 22.37
C LYS A 220 11.07 -17.12 21.30
N ALA A 221 9.79 -16.74 21.28
CA ALA A 221 9.31 -15.64 20.47
C ALA A 221 10.13 -14.36 20.68
N ILE A 222 10.38 -13.63 19.58
CA ILE A 222 11.09 -12.35 19.59
C ILE A 222 10.06 -11.24 19.46
N PHE A 223 9.99 -10.36 20.45
CA PHE A 223 9.13 -9.17 20.41
C PHE A 223 9.95 -7.94 20.05
N PHE A 224 9.47 -7.15 19.10
CA PHE A 224 10.18 -5.95 18.66
C PHE A 224 9.21 -4.88 18.18
N ASN A 225 9.70 -3.63 18.14
CA ASN A 225 8.99 -2.55 17.47
C ASN A 225 9.58 -2.36 16.07
N SER A 226 8.73 -2.36 15.03
CA SER A 226 9.16 -2.25 13.63
C SER A 226 9.93 -0.96 13.34
N HIS A 227 9.66 0.12 14.08
CA HIS A 227 10.42 1.37 13.98
C HIS A 227 11.87 1.27 14.46
N ASN A 228 12.21 0.28 15.29
CA ASN A 228 13.58 0.06 15.74
C ASN A 228 14.36 -0.84 14.78
N VAL A 229 13.68 -1.51 13.85
CA VAL A 229 14.28 -2.46 12.91
C VAL A 229 14.54 -1.85 11.54
N SER A 230 13.62 -1.05 10.99
CA SER A 230 13.69 -0.63 9.58
C SER A 230 13.74 0.88 9.31
N LYS A 231 14.30 1.63 10.26
CA LYS A 231 14.67 3.05 10.06
C LYS A 231 16.12 3.16 9.54
N PRO A 232 16.51 4.30 8.93
CA PRO A 232 17.84 4.45 8.34
C PRO A 232 18.99 4.14 9.31
N GLU A 233 18.86 4.58 10.56
CA GLU A 233 19.87 4.40 11.63
C GLU A 233 19.63 3.15 12.49
N SER A 234 18.72 2.24 12.09
CA SER A 234 18.39 1.05 12.86
C SER A 234 19.54 0.07 12.88
N SER A 235 20.14 -0.13 14.06
CA SER A 235 21.20 -1.12 14.28
C SER A 235 20.91 -1.90 15.56
N SER A 236 20.74 -3.22 15.43
CA SER A 236 20.50 -4.14 16.55
C SER A 236 20.94 -5.56 16.20
N ASP A 237 21.00 -6.46 17.19
CA ASP A 237 21.25 -7.88 16.94
C ASP A 237 20.23 -8.53 15.99
N LEU A 238 19.03 -7.95 15.87
CA LEU A 238 17.98 -8.41 14.95
C LEU A 238 18.23 -7.98 13.50
N THR A 239 19.02 -6.93 13.27
CA THR A 239 19.35 -6.41 11.94
C THR A 239 20.78 -6.73 11.50
N SER A 240 21.57 -7.36 12.37
CA SER A 240 22.95 -7.76 12.07
C SER A 240 23.00 -8.82 10.95
N VAL A 241 23.72 -8.51 9.88
CA VAL A 241 24.03 -9.47 8.81
C VAL A 241 25.21 -10.32 9.29
N THR A 242 24.95 -11.53 9.77
CA THR A 242 26.02 -12.45 10.18
C THR A 242 26.61 -13.20 8.99
N ASN A 243 25.78 -13.65 8.05
CA ASN A 243 26.17 -14.28 6.78
C ASN A 243 25.06 -14.07 5.74
N VAL A 244 25.42 -13.72 4.50
CA VAL A 244 24.48 -13.68 3.37
C VAL A 244 24.27 -15.10 2.86
N GLU A 245 23.01 -15.52 2.73
CA GLU A 245 22.63 -16.87 2.30
C GLU A 245 21.81 -16.79 1.01
N GLY A 246 22.00 -17.75 0.10
CA GLY A 246 21.19 -17.86 -1.12
C GLY A 246 21.26 -16.61 -2.02
N VAL A 247 20.11 -16.21 -2.56
CA VAL A 247 19.96 -15.06 -3.45
C VAL A 247 20.04 -13.75 -2.66
N SER A 248 20.85 -12.81 -3.15
CA SER A 248 20.98 -11.45 -2.60
C SER A 248 21.18 -10.48 -3.76
N GLN A 249 20.07 -10.04 -4.35
CA GLN A 249 20.05 -9.10 -5.45
C GLN A 249 19.04 -7.99 -5.15
N PRO A 250 19.25 -6.76 -5.67
CA PRO A 250 18.25 -5.71 -5.57
C PRO A 250 16.98 -6.09 -6.34
N PRO A 251 15.83 -5.45 -6.02
CA PRO A 251 14.58 -5.71 -6.70
C PRO A 251 14.67 -5.34 -8.18
N CYS A 252 13.98 -6.12 -9.02
CA CYS A 252 13.85 -5.89 -10.45
C CYS A 252 12.92 -4.69 -10.70
N ASP A 253 13.44 -3.71 -11.43
CA ASP A 253 12.74 -2.46 -11.74
C ASP A 253 11.40 -2.69 -12.47
N ASP A 254 11.36 -3.64 -13.41
CA ASP A 254 10.13 -3.99 -14.13
C ASP A 254 9.04 -4.51 -13.18
N VAL A 255 9.42 -5.36 -12.22
CA VAL A 255 8.51 -5.92 -11.21
C VAL A 255 7.95 -4.80 -10.33
N ILE A 256 8.81 -3.89 -9.85
CA ILE A 256 8.39 -2.77 -9.01
C ILE A 256 7.44 -1.82 -9.75
N ARG A 257 7.75 -1.50 -11.01
CA ARG A 257 6.90 -0.66 -11.86
C ARG A 257 5.53 -1.28 -12.08
N GLU A 258 5.46 -2.59 -12.35
CA GLU A 258 4.19 -3.27 -12.61
C GLU A 258 3.35 -3.47 -11.34
N LEU A 259 3.99 -3.75 -10.20
CA LEU A 259 3.36 -3.77 -8.89
C LEU A 259 2.77 -2.41 -8.52
N SER A 260 3.55 -1.34 -8.68
CA SER A 260 3.11 0.02 -8.38
C SER A 260 1.89 0.37 -9.24
N ARG A 261 1.96 0.13 -10.55
CA ARG A 261 0.83 0.36 -11.47
C ARG A 261 -0.41 -0.46 -11.09
N SER A 262 -0.23 -1.73 -10.73
CA SER A 262 -1.34 -2.61 -10.34
C SER A 262 -2.04 -2.12 -9.07
N LEU A 263 -1.29 -1.66 -8.07
CA LEU A 263 -1.84 -1.08 -6.83
C LEU A 263 -2.58 0.23 -7.10
N GLN A 264 -2.01 1.09 -7.95
CA GLN A 264 -2.65 2.35 -8.36
C GLN A 264 -3.98 2.09 -9.09
N GLN A 265 -4.01 1.12 -10.01
CA GLN A 265 -5.23 0.76 -10.74
C GLN A 265 -6.32 0.16 -9.84
N GLU A 266 -5.93 -0.66 -8.85
CA GLU A 266 -6.88 -1.32 -7.95
C GLU A 266 -7.44 -0.39 -6.87
N LEU A 267 -6.63 0.50 -6.32
CA LEU A 267 -7.02 1.34 -5.18
C LEU A 267 -7.23 2.81 -5.52
N GLY A 268 -6.69 3.30 -6.64
CA GLY A 268 -6.62 4.74 -6.92
C GLY A 268 -5.66 5.50 -6.00
N VAL A 269 -4.72 4.81 -5.34
CA VAL A 269 -3.68 5.45 -4.53
C VAL A 269 -2.59 6.02 -5.43
N SER A 270 -1.87 7.02 -4.93
CA SER A 270 -0.76 7.63 -5.65
C SER A 270 0.39 8.06 -4.75
N LEU A 271 0.13 8.28 -3.46
CA LEU A 271 1.13 8.59 -2.44
C LEU A 271 1.22 7.43 -1.46
N PHE A 272 2.02 6.41 -1.78
CA PHE A 272 2.14 5.23 -0.94
C PHE A 272 3.55 4.65 -0.95
N GLY A 273 3.82 3.74 -0.03
CA GLY A 273 5.05 2.97 0.03
C GLY A 273 4.77 1.48 0.00
N ILE A 274 5.63 0.70 -0.65
CA ILE A 274 5.61 -0.76 -0.66
C ILE A 274 6.89 -1.24 0.02
N ASP A 275 6.75 -2.07 1.04
CA ASP A 275 7.87 -2.74 1.68
C ASP A 275 8.10 -4.08 0.99
N VAL A 276 9.19 -4.17 0.24
CA VAL A 276 9.56 -5.36 -0.55
C VAL A 276 10.80 -6.01 0.04
N ILE A 277 10.73 -7.31 0.23
CA ILE A 277 11.90 -8.15 0.56
C ILE A 277 12.14 -9.15 -0.56
N ILE A 278 13.40 -9.57 -0.72
CA ILE A 278 13.77 -10.57 -1.72
C ILE A 278 13.94 -11.91 -1.02
N ASN A 279 13.08 -12.88 -1.36
CA ASN A 279 13.16 -14.22 -0.82
C ASN A 279 14.51 -14.83 -1.20
N ASN A 280 15.36 -15.14 -0.22
CA ASN A 280 16.71 -15.60 -0.49
C ASN A 280 16.78 -17.04 -1.02
N GLN A 281 15.69 -17.80 -0.98
CA GLN A 281 15.62 -19.14 -1.56
C GLN A 281 15.21 -19.10 -3.04
N THR A 282 14.27 -18.22 -3.41
CA THR A 282 13.66 -18.20 -4.75
C THR A 282 14.03 -16.98 -5.59
N GLY A 283 14.54 -15.91 -4.97
CA GLY A 283 14.77 -14.61 -5.62
C GLY A 283 13.49 -13.80 -5.89
N GLN A 284 12.33 -14.27 -5.42
CA GLN A 284 11.04 -13.60 -5.63
C GLN A 284 10.89 -12.35 -4.74
N HIS A 285 10.11 -11.40 -5.24
CA HIS A 285 9.72 -10.16 -4.58
C HIS A 285 8.52 -10.42 -3.70
N ALA A 286 8.72 -10.40 -2.38
CA ALA A 286 7.65 -10.51 -1.43
C ALA A 286 7.24 -9.12 -0.92
N ILE A 287 5.97 -8.79 -1.11
CA ILE A 287 5.37 -7.58 -0.53
C ILE A 287 4.91 -7.91 0.88
N ILE A 288 5.48 -7.23 1.88
CA ILE A 288 5.20 -7.49 3.29
C ILE A 288 4.46 -6.36 4.00
N ASP A 289 4.42 -5.15 3.42
CA ASP A 289 3.63 -4.04 3.94
C ASP A 289 3.32 -3.01 2.84
N ILE A 290 2.18 -2.31 2.97
CA ILE A 290 1.81 -1.20 2.08
C ILE A 290 1.35 -0.04 2.96
N ASN A 291 1.96 1.12 2.77
CA ASN A 291 1.77 2.28 3.64
C ASN A 291 1.19 3.47 2.89
N ALA A 292 0.07 4.01 3.35
CA ALA A 292 -0.45 5.28 2.85
C ALA A 292 0.43 6.47 3.28
N PHE A 293 0.78 7.31 2.31
CA PHE A 293 1.58 8.53 2.43
C PHE A 293 2.72 8.38 3.47
N PRO A 294 3.77 7.59 3.17
CA PRO A 294 4.84 7.30 4.09
C PRO A 294 5.74 8.53 4.36
N GLY A 295 6.89 8.31 4.99
CA GLY A 295 7.82 9.38 5.38
C GLY A 295 8.73 9.89 4.25
N TYR A 296 8.86 9.15 3.13
CA TYR A 296 9.73 9.50 1.99
C TYR A 296 11.19 9.83 2.38
N GLU A 297 11.65 9.34 3.54
CA GLU A 297 13.05 9.50 3.98
C GLU A 297 13.99 8.76 3.02
N GLY A 298 14.96 9.48 2.46
CA GLY A 298 15.88 8.96 1.44
C GLY A 298 15.42 9.24 0.00
N VAL A 299 14.33 10.00 -0.20
CA VAL A 299 13.84 10.41 -1.52
C VAL A 299 14.09 11.91 -1.73
N PRO A 300 15.25 12.31 -2.30
CA PRO A 300 15.61 13.72 -2.46
C PRO A 300 14.64 14.49 -3.38
N GLU A 301 14.09 13.83 -4.40
CA GLU A 301 13.21 14.43 -5.40
C GLU A 301 11.72 14.46 -4.98
N PHE A 302 11.38 14.07 -3.74
CA PHE A 302 9.99 13.89 -3.30
C PHE A 302 9.08 15.09 -3.64
N PHE A 303 9.52 16.32 -3.41
CA PHE A 303 8.72 17.51 -3.70
C PHE A 303 8.58 17.82 -5.19
N ASN A 304 9.59 17.52 -5.99
CA ASN A 304 9.50 17.65 -7.45
C ASN A 304 8.54 16.60 -8.01
N ASP A 305 8.63 15.36 -7.54
CA ASP A 305 7.74 14.27 -7.94
C ASP A 305 6.29 14.55 -7.53
N LEU A 306 6.08 15.05 -6.31
CA LEU A 306 4.74 15.41 -5.83
C LEU A 306 4.13 16.55 -6.65
N LEU A 307 4.92 17.58 -6.98
CA LEU A 307 4.48 18.67 -7.85
C LEU A 307 4.16 18.17 -9.26
N ASN A 308 4.98 17.29 -9.82
CA ASN A 308 4.76 16.69 -11.14
C ASN A 308 3.48 15.85 -11.14
N HIS A 309 3.23 15.08 -10.08
CA HIS A 309 2.01 14.29 -9.92
C HIS A 309 0.76 15.17 -9.84
N ILE A 310 0.77 16.21 -8.99
CA ILE A 310 -0.33 17.20 -8.92
C ILE A 310 -0.57 17.84 -10.29
N SER A 311 0.51 18.17 -11.00
CA SER A 311 0.43 18.71 -12.36
C SER A 311 -0.23 17.72 -13.32
N SER A 312 0.08 16.42 -13.22
CA SER A 312 -0.49 15.36 -14.04
C SER A 312 -1.99 15.20 -13.79
N VAL A 313 -2.41 15.08 -12.52
CA VAL A 313 -3.83 14.88 -12.18
C VAL A 313 -4.70 16.09 -12.54
N LEU A 314 -4.16 17.31 -12.43
CA LEU A 314 -4.85 18.53 -12.87
C LEU A 314 -5.02 18.60 -14.40
N GLN A 315 -4.07 18.04 -15.16
CA GLN A 315 -4.20 17.94 -16.62
C GLN A 315 -5.24 16.91 -17.04
N SER A 316 -5.25 15.73 -16.42
CA SER A 316 -6.23 14.68 -16.75
C SER A 316 -7.66 15.07 -16.38
N HIS A 317 -7.85 15.90 -15.36
CA HIS A 317 -9.16 16.41 -14.95
C HIS A 317 -9.61 17.68 -15.67
N SER A 318 -8.82 18.22 -16.61
CA SER A 318 -9.23 19.35 -17.43
C SER A 318 -9.98 18.85 -18.69
N PRO A 319 -11.31 19.07 -18.82
CA PRO A 319 -12.09 18.56 -19.95
C PRO A 319 -11.76 19.20 -21.32
N ASP A 320 -10.94 20.26 -21.34
CA ASP A 320 -10.62 21.04 -22.55
C ASP A 320 -9.39 20.53 -23.34
N PHE A 321 -8.81 19.38 -22.99
CA PHE A 321 -7.59 18.91 -23.64
C PHE A 321 -7.78 17.57 -24.38
N VAL A 322 -8.05 17.64 -25.69
CA VAL A 322 -7.81 16.53 -26.60
C VAL A 322 -6.30 16.47 -26.86
N PRO A 323 -5.59 15.38 -26.52
CA PRO A 323 -4.20 15.26 -26.92
C PRO A 323 -4.14 15.22 -28.45
N ALA A 324 -3.42 16.16 -29.05
CA ALA A 324 -3.10 16.13 -30.47
C ALA A 324 -2.28 14.86 -30.74
N SER A 325 -2.95 13.81 -31.23
CA SER A 325 -2.26 12.67 -31.79
C SER A 325 -1.49 13.13 -33.02
N GLU A 326 -0.18 12.84 -33.03
CA GLU A 326 0.66 13.02 -34.19
C GLU A 326 0.05 12.24 -35.37
N GLN A 327 -0.52 12.98 -36.32
CA GLN A 327 -0.89 12.43 -37.62
C GLN A 327 0.40 11.98 -38.31
N SER A 328 0.60 10.67 -38.36
CA SER A 328 1.51 10.05 -39.32
C SER A 328 1.05 10.45 -40.73
N LYS A 329 1.92 11.17 -41.44
CA LYS A 329 1.72 11.51 -42.85
C LYS A 329 1.65 10.21 -43.67
N GLY A 330 0.43 9.77 -44.00
CA GLY A 330 0.20 8.76 -45.02
C GLY A 330 0.38 9.38 -46.42
N LEU A 331 1.28 8.81 -47.22
CA LEU A 331 1.27 8.98 -48.67
C LEU A 331 0.28 7.99 -49.32
N PRO A 332 -0.35 8.34 -50.45
CA PRO A 332 -1.47 7.59 -51.00
C PRO A 332 -0.99 6.43 -51.88
N VAL A 333 -1.63 5.27 -51.77
CA VAL A 333 -1.58 4.25 -52.84
C VAL A 333 -2.98 3.81 -53.20
N SER A 334 -3.16 3.76 -54.50
CA SER A 334 -4.38 3.63 -55.29
C SER A 334 -5.11 2.30 -55.13
N THR A 335 -6.43 2.41 -55.35
CA THR A 335 -7.47 1.41 -55.58
C THR A 335 -7.04 0.14 -56.33
N THR A 336 -7.55 -1.02 -55.88
CA THR A 336 -8.42 -1.94 -56.66
C THR A 336 -8.96 -3.06 -55.75
N VAL A 337 -10.29 -3.30 -55.81
CA VAL A 337 -11.01 -4.49 -55.32
C VAL A 337 -11.30 -5.38 -56.56
N PRO A 338 -11.50 -6.70 -56.44
CA PRO A 338 -12.87 -7.20 -56.30
C PRO A 338 -13.05 -8.45 -55.40
N SER A 339 -14.19 -8.42 -54.69
CA SER A 339 -15.12 -9.48 -54.27
C SER A 339 -14.77 -10.98 -54.35
N SER A 340 -15.02 -11.71 -53.24
CA SER A 340 -15.90 -12.90 -53.22
C SER A 340 -16.28 -13.33 -51.79
N THR A 341 -17.57 -13.60 -51.59
CA THR A 341 -18.30 -14.08 -50.40
C THR A 341 -17.97 -15.56 -50.01
N PRO A 342 -18.42 -16.04 -48.83
CA PRO A 342 -17.81 -17.16 -48.08
C PRO A 342 -18.51 -18.51 -48.28
N PRO A 343 -18.00 -19.57 -47.62
CA PRO A 343 -18.92 -20.53 -47.01
C PRO A 343 -18.54 -20.94 -45.57
N ALA A 344 -19.52 -21.59 -44.97
CA ALA A 344 -19.70 -21.84 -43.55
C ALA A 344 -19.25 -23.24 -43.09
N LEU A 345 -19.24 -23.40 -41.76
CA LEU A 345 -19.41 -24.63 -40.96
C LEU A 345 -18.31 -25.71 -40.98
N GLY A 346 -17.79 -26.00 -39.78
CA GLY A 346 -16.99 -27.19 -39.47
C GLY A 346 -16.86 -27.40 -37.95
N CYS A 347 -17.74 -28.23 -37.41
CA CYS A 347 -17.79 -28.70 -36.02
C CYS A 347 -16.65 -29.69 -35.73
N CYS A 348 -16.04 -29.67 -34.53
CA CYS A 348 -15.55 -30.87 -33.80
C CYS A 348 -14.94 -30.56 -32.41
N SER A 349 -15.75 -30.81 -31.38
CA SER A 349 -15.47 -31.61 -30.16
C SER A 349 -14.05 -31.75 -29.55
N SER A 350 -13.98 -31.29 -28.29
CA SER A 350 -13.51 -31.98 -27.07
C SER A 350 -12.02 -32.36 -26.92
N MET A 351 -11.36 -31.75 -25.92
CA MET A 351 -10.53 -32.47 -24.94
C MET A 351 -10.56 -31.75 -23.59
N ARG A 352 -10.75 -32.55 -22.54
CA ARG A 352 -10.86 -32.20 -21.13
C ARG A 352 -9.53 -31.69 -20.57
N GLY A 353 -9.55 -30.55 -19.88
CA GLY A 353 -8.53 -30.14 -18.91
C GLY A 353 -9.21 -29.96 -17.55
N LYS A 354 -8.65 -30.56 -16.51
CA LYS A 354 -9.21 -30.58 -15.15
C LYS A 354 -9.14 -29.20 -14.51
N ASP A 355 -10.29 -28.56 -14.29
CA ASP A 355 -10.40 -27.41 -13.40
C ASP A 355 -10.22 -27.88 -11.94
N MET A 356 -9.14 -27.41 -11.32
CA MET A 356 -8.91 -27.55 -9.88
C MET A 356 -9.76 -26.52 -9.16
N GLN A 357 -11.02 -26.87 -8.90
CA GLN A 357 -11.84 -26.18 -7.90
C GLN A 357 -11.20 -26.34 -6.53
N ARG A 358 -10.71 -25.25 -5.94
CA ARG A 358 -10.68 -25.00 -4.48
C ARG A 358 -10.08 -23.63 -4.20
N LEU A 359 -10.90 -22.72 -3.71
CA LEU A 359 -10.60 -21.63 -2.78
C LEU A 359 -11.93 -20.91 -2.49
N GLY A 360 -12.76 -21.55 -1.66
CA GLY A 360 -13.91 -20.89 -1.06
C GLY A 360 -13.50 -20.37 0.30
N CYS A 361 -12.98 -19.13 0.36
CA CYS A 361 -13.02 -18.39 1.61
C CYS A 361 -14.43 -17.82 1.74
N ASN A 362 -15.13 -18.18 2.83
CA ASN A 362 -16.43 -17.62 3.17
C ASN A 362 -16.37 -16.09 3.12
N SER A 363 -17.16 -15.49 2.25
CA SER A 363 -17.32 -14.04 2.06
C SER A 363 -18.07 -13.33 3.21
N ALA A 364 -18.07 -13.93 4.40
CA ALA A 364 -18.66 -13.36 5.60
C ALA A 364 -17.56 -12.78 6.50
N VAL A 365 -16.94 -11.68 6.06
CA VAL A 365 -16.24 -10.79 7.01
C VAL A 365 -17.33 -10.13 7.84
N SER A 366 -17.41 -10.48 9.12
CA SER A 366 -18.38 -9.87 10.03
C SER A 366 -18.13 -8.35 10.10
N PRO A 367 -19.16 -7.49 10.08
CA PRO A 367 -19.01 -6.03 10.19
C PRO A 367 -18.18 -5.59 11.43
N ASN A 368 -18.11 -6.44 12.45
CA ASN A 368 -17.33 -6.23 13.67
C ASN A 368 -15.80 -6.37 13.48
N PHE A 369 -15.30 -6.79 12.31
CA PHE A 369 -13.86 -6.87 12.06
C PHE A 369 -13.19 -5.48 12.02
N GLN A 370 -13.92 -4.46 11.56
CA GLN A 370 -13.45 -3.06 11.57
C GLN A 370 -13.26 -2.52 13.00
N GLN A 371 -13.97 -3.06 13.99
CA GLN A 371 -13.94 -2.58 15.38
C GLN A 371 -12.87 -3.22 16.26
N HIS A 372 -12.17 -4.28 15.81
CA HIS A 372 -11.26 -5.03 16.69
C HIS A 372 -9.82 -5.18 16.18
N CYS A 373 -9.55 -4.97 14.88
CA CYS A 373 -8.19 -4.59 14.44
C CYS A 373 -7.85 -3.13 14.78
N VAL A 374 -8.82 -2.39 15.31
CA VAL A 374 -8.69 -1.04 15.82
C VAL A 374 -9.33 -1.02 17.22
N SER A 375 -8.57 -1.22 18.30
CA SER A 375 -9.18 -1.36 19.65
C SER A 375 -8.49 -0.57 20.77
N THR A 376 -9.37 0.20 21.44
CA THR A 376 -9.44 0.75 22.80
C THR A 376 -8.20 0.71 23.72
N ILE A 377 -7.60 1.88 23.98
CA ILE A 377 -7.31 2.44 25.32
C ILE A 377 -6.91 3.92 25.17
N ALA A 378 -7.53 4.78 25.98
CA ALA A 378 -7.26 6.20 26.06
C ALA A 378 -5.81 6.49 26.48
N THR A 379 -5.12 7.34 25.69
CA THR A 379 -3.82 7.91 26.04
C THR A 379 -3.98 8.82 27.25
N LYS A 380 -3.74 8.29 28.45
CA LYS A 380 -3.41 9.14 29.60
C LYS A 380 -2.05 9.75 29.33
N ALA A 381 -2.05 11.02 28.91
CA ALA A 381 -0.89 11.88 28.96
C ALA A 381 -0.33 11.85 30.40
N SER A 382 0.88 11.32 30.55
CA SER A 382 1.69 11.56 31.74
C SER A 382 2.87 12.41 31.29
N SER A 383 2.74 13.71 31.54
CA SER A 383 3.83 14.65 31.53
C SER A 383 4.73 14.35 32.72
N GLN A 384 5.98 13.96 32.47
CA GLN A 384 7.16 14.35 33.25
C GLN A 384 8.36 14.46 32.32
#